data_AF-A0A4R2GGH7-F1
#
_entry.id   AF-A0A4R2GGH7-F1
#
_cell.length_a   1.000
_cell.length_b   1.000
_cell.length_c   1.000
_cell.angle_alpha   90.00
_cell.angle_beta   90.00
_cell.angle_gamma   90.00
#
_symmetry.space_group_name_H-M   'P 1'
#
loop_
_entity.id
_entity.type
_entity.pdbx_description
1 polymer ?
#
loop_
_entity_poly.entity_id
_entity_poly.type
_entity_poly.pdbx_seq_one_letter_code
_entity_poly.pdbx_strand_id
1 'polypeptide(L)'
;RLPEAWNRCPRCRGIHAHDRVESMPIIRGIRKTVRGDADKQVDFAAKIGGGLGHLQLNHNAHTPGVQEASQRARSLVFITFGVIAATALKAYREVAEVPLFVCENGFIAINPPLTGGRLGSLSTRTAHPEFLARLQKVLDAAGLRVKITNPYASKTKGEMLKDCADQKLLGAEAARSTSCGRFQRFNYRQCGRCVPCQVRRAAFLAWDPTQDSTDYVYESIGKDDADYSGFDDVRSVAIALAAIKADGIEAWLGHALASPFIIDRPALVGMLERGLEELRALHQAYGVK
;
A
#
# COMPACT_ATOMS: atom_id res chain seq x y z
N ARG A 1 -2.53 43.33 18.35
CA ARG A 1 -1.68 44.10 17.42
C ARG A 1 -0.23 43.84 17.81
N LEU A 2 0.46 42.98 17.05
CA LEU A 2 1.89 42.70 17.18
C LEU A 2 2.51 42.77 15.77
N PRO A 3 3.77 43.20 15.64
CA PRO A 3 4.24 43.95 14.47
C PRO A 3 4.73 43.08 13.30
N GLU A 4 4.55 43.65 12.10
CA GLU A 4 5.06 43.20 10.81
C GLU A 4 6.59 43.18 10.77
N ALA A 5 7.24 42.05 11.08
CA ALA A 5 8.69 41.91 10.88
C ALA A 5 9.21 40.46 10.86
N TRP A 6 8.66 39.56 10.03
CA TRP A 6 9.27 38.24 9.78
C TRP A 6 9.24 37.81 8.29
N ASN A 7 9.27 38.78 7.37
CA ASN A 7 9.43 38.53 5.95
C ASN A 7 10.85 38.87 5.49
N ARG A 8 11.70 37.85 5.32
CA ARG A 8 12.71 37.67 4.23
C ARG A 8 13.81 36.70 4.66
N CYS A 9 13.59 35.39 4.46
CA CYS A 9 14.68 34.44 4.24
C CYS A 9 14.71 34.06 2.76
N PRO A 10 15.69 34.51 1.96
CA PRO A 10 15.76 34.23 0.52
C PRO A 10 16.04 32.76 0.16
N ARG A 11 16.29 31.88 1.15
CA ARG A 11 16.62 30.46 0.97
C ARG A 11 15.53 29.48 1.40
N CYS A 12 14.45 29.96 2.01
CA CYS A 12 13.31 29.12 2.38
C CYS A 12 12.17 29.33 1.37
N ARG A 13 12.17 28.60 0.24
CA ARG A 13 10.93 28.34 -0.51
C ARG A 13 10.09 27.29 0.22
N GLY A 14 9.82 27.57 1.50
CA GLY A 14 8.95 26.78 2.36
C GLY A 14 7.53 27.32 2.24
N ILE A 15 6.60 26.43 1.98
CA ILE A 15 5.16 26.70 1.91
C ILE A 15 4.74 27.37 3.23
N HIS A 16 4.38 28.65 3.17
CA HIS A 16 3.77 29.35 4.30
C HIS A 16 2.38 28.75 4.54
N ALA A 17 2.30 27.90 5.57
CA ALA A 17 1.13 27.07 5.89
C ALA A 17 0.06 27.79 6.75
N HIS A 18 0.19 29.08 7.01
CA HIS A 18 -0.67 29.76 8.00
C HIS A 18 -1.95 30.39 7.43
N ASP A 19 -1.98 30.82 6.16
CA ASP A 19 -3.11 31.62 5.64
C ASP A 19 -4.09 30.86 4.73
N ARG A 20 -3.93 29.53 4.57
CA ARG A 20 -4.82 28.71 3.71
C ARG A 20 -5.60 27.62 4.43
N VAL A 21 -5.56 27.56 5.76
CA VAL A 21 -6.17 26.45 6.51
C VAL A 21 -7.70 26.52 6.51
N GLU A 22 -8.30 27.71 6.38
CA GLU A 22 -9.76 27.88 6.43
C GLU A 22 -10.49 27.51 5.12
N SER A 23 -9.78 27.36 4.00
CA SER A 23 -10.38 27.06 2.68
C SER A 23 -9.89 25.74 2.06
N MET A 24 -9.15 24.91 2.79
CA MET A 24 -8.72 23.61 2.27
C MET A 24 -9.93 22.68 2.16
N PRO A 25 -10.24 22.13 0.97
CA PRO A 25 -11.24 21.07 0.85
C PRO A 25 -10.83 19.92 1.77
N ILE A 26 -11.83 19.25 2.37
CA ILE A 26 -11.60 18.13 3.29
C ILE A 26 -10.55 17.20 2.67
N ILE A 27 -9.36 17.16 3.27
CA ILE A 27 -8.24 16.36 2.76
C ILE A 27 -8.64 14.91 2.98
N ARG A 28 -8.96 14.22 1.90
CA ARG A 28 -9.46 12.84 1.90
C ARG A 28 -8.47 11.86 1.25
N GLY A 29 -7.38 12.38 0.68
CA GLY A 29 -6.31 11.57 0.09
C GLY A 29 -4.94 12.19 0.32
N ILE A 30 -3.96 11.35 0.67
CA ILE A 30 -2.57 11.74 0.89
C ILE A 30 -1.70 10.84 0.04
N ARG A 31 -0.86 11.45 -0.79
CA ARG A 31 0.05 10.72 -1.68
C ARG A 31 1.44 11.33 -1.66
N LYS A 32 2.43 10.48 -1.88
CA LYS A 32 3.80 10.90 -2.14
C LYS A 32 3.94 11.03 -3.64
N THR A 33 4.38 12.18 -4.10
CA THR A 33 4.71 12.37 -5.50
C THR A 33 5.90 11.46 -5.83
N VAL A 34 5.66 10.49 -6.71
CA VAL A 34 6.70 9.65 -7.30
C VAL A 34 6.85 10.12 -8.75
N ARG A 35 8.09 10.28 -9.23
CA ARG A 35 8.33 10.63 -10.64
C ARG A 35 7.58 9.64 -11.53
N GLY A 36 6.84 10.16 -12.52
CA GLY A 36 6.03 9.40 -13.48
C GLY A 36 4.62 9.00 -13.05
N ASP A 37 4.18 9.33 -11.82
CA ASP A 37 2.85 8.97 -11.32
C ASP A 37 2.01 10.19 -10.85
N ALA A 38 2.61 11.39 -10.82
CA ALA A 38 2.00 12.61 -10.29
C ALA A 38 0.69 12.99 -10.99
N ASP A 39 0.67 12.98 -12.32
CA ASP A 39 -0.51 13.39 -13.11
C ASP A 39 -1.67 12.40 -12.93
N LYS A 40 -1.36 11.09 -12.87
CA LYS A 40 -2.34 10.05 -12.54
C LYS A 40 -2.94 10.24 -11.15
N GLN A 41 -2.11 10.63 -10.18
CA GLN A 41 -2.55 10.88 -8.81
C GLN A 41 -3.48 12.10 -8.70
N VAL A 42 -3.26 13.15 -9.50
CA VAL A 42 -4.18 14.29 -9.61
C VAL A 42 -5.50 13.86 -10.26
N ASP A 43 -5.44 13.14 -11.38
CA ASP A 43 -6.61 12.69 -12.13
C ASP A 43 -7.51 11.76 -11.28
N PHE A 44 -6.92 10.81 -10.55
CA PHE A 44 -7.68 9.96 -9.62
C PHE A 44 -8.37 10.79 -8.53
N ALA A 45 -7.69 11.79 -7.96
CA ALA A 45 -8.28 12.62 -6.92
C ALA A 45 -9.47 13.44 -7.44
N ALA A 46 -9.40 13.94 -8.68
CA ALA A 46 -10.48 14.69 -9.31
C ALA A 46 -11.73 13.83 -9.55
N LYS A 47 -11.55 12.54 -9.84
CA LYS A 47 -12.65 11.63 -10.19
C LYS A 47 -13.31 10.95 -8.99
N ILE A 48 -12.53 10.62 -7.96
CA ILE A 48 -13.07 9.96 -6.77
C ILE A 48 -13.89 10.96 -5.95
N GLY A 49 -15.06 10.56 -5.46
CA GLY A 49 -15.84 11.32 -4.49
C GLY A 49 -16.24 12.74 -4.92
N GLY A 50 -16.34 13.00 -6.23
CA GLY A 50 -16.68 14.31 -6.80
C GLY A 50 -15.57 15.35 -6.74
N GLY A 51 -14.31 14.94 -6.58
CA GLY A 51 -13.15 15.83 -6.44
C GLY A 51 -12.63 15.87 -5.01
N LEU A 52 -11.93 14.82 -4.59
CA LEU A 52 -11.31 14.75 -3.27
C LEU A 52 -10.28 15.87 -3.09
N GLY A 53 -10.37 16.57 -1.95
CA GLY A 53 -9.24 17.35 -1.45
C GLY A 53 -8.02 16.44 -1.31
N HIS A 54 -6.96 16.74 -2.05
CA HIS A 54 -5.79 15.88 -2.19
C HIS A 54 -4.52 16.63 -1.82
N LEU A 55 -3.73 16.04 -0.91
CA LEU A 55 -2.46 16.56 -0.47
C LEU A 55 -1.32 15.70 -1.04
N GLN A 56 -0.57 16.28 -1.98
CA GLN A 56 0.66 15.68 -2.50
C GLN A 56 1.87 16.26 -1.79
N LEU A 57 2.65 15.41 -1.14
CA LEU A 57 3.86 15.82 -0.43
C LEU A 57 5.08 15.04 -0.91
N ASN A 58 6.23 15.71 -0.92
CA ASN A 58 7.53 15.07 -1.03
C ASN A 58 8.28 15.38 0.27
N HIS A 59 8.94 14.38 0.86
CA HIS A 59 9.75 14.60 2.06
C HIS A 59 10.91 15.56 1.82
N ASN A 60 11.37 15.70 0.57
CA ASN A 60 12.51 16.53 0.15
C ASN A 60 13.73 16.41 1.09
N ALA A 61 13.86 15.24 1.73
CA ALA A 61 14.80 15.04 2.81
C ALA A 61 16.20 14.88 2.24
N HIS A 62 17.14 15.70 2.72
CA HIS A 62 18.55 15.55 2.46
C HIS A 62 19.22 15.13 3.76
N THR A 63 19.69 13.88 3.80
CA THR A 63 20.39 13.33 4.97
C THR A 63 21.90 13.40 4.73
N PRO A 64 22.68 13.94 5.69
CA PRO A 64 24.15 13.80 5.65
C PRO A 64 24.55 12.32 5.66
N GLY A 65 25.58 11.95 4.90
CA GLY A 65 26.10 10.57 4.84
C GLY A 65 25.42 9.68 3.78
N VAL A 66 25.55 8.37 3.96
CA VAL A 66 25.03 7.37 3.01
C VAL A 66 23.50 7.39 3.04
N GLN A 67 22.89 7.62 1.88
CA GLN A 67 21.44 7.61 1.80
C GLN A 67 20.88 6.19 1.94
N GLU A 68 19.77 6.08 2.69
CA GLU A 68 19.01 4.84 2.78
C GLU A 68 18.34 4.54 1.43
N ALA A 69 18.90 3.58 0.70
CA ALA A 69 18.42 3.21 -0.63
C ALA A 69 17.12 2.38 -0.59
N SER A 70 16.80 1.73 0.53
CA SER A 70 15.57 0.95 0.67
C SER A 70 14.34 1.83 0.84
N GLN A 71 13.17 1.21 0.65
CA GLN A 71 11.88 1.87 0.85
C GLN A 71 11.29 1.59 2.24
N ARG A 72 12.11 1.15 3.21
CA ARG A 72 11.65 0.70 4.53
C ARG A 72 10.99 1.80 5.36
N ALA A 73 11.43 3.05 5.21
CA ALA A 73 10.86 4.20 5.92
C ALA A 73 9.63 4.81 5.24
N ARG A 74 9.28 4.32 4.04
CA ARG A 74 8.26 4.94 3.18
C ARG A 74 6.93 5.05 3.91
N SER A 75 6.44 3.96 4.50
CA SER A 75 5.13 3.94 5.16
C SER A 75 5.04 4.83 6.38
N LEU A 76 6.13 4.92 7.17
CA LEU A 76 6.19 5.86 8.29
C LEU A 76 6.01 7.29 7.80
N VAL A 77 6.72 7.69 6.74
CA VAL A 77 6.61 9.03 6.14
C VAL A 77 5.18 9.30 5.65
N PHE A 78 4.53 8.34 5.00
CA PHE A 78 3.14 8.48 4.54
C PHE A 78 2.16 8.68 5.69
N ILE A 79 2.28 7.87 6.75
CA ILE A 79 1.41 7.98 7.92
C ILE A 79 1.68 9.31 8.64
N THR A 80 2.92 9.77 8.73
CA THR A 80 3.25 11.08 9.29
C THR A 80 2.60 12.22 8.50
N PHE A 81 2.61 12.17 7.16
CA PHE A 81 1.84 13.11 6.35
C PHE A 81 0.34 13.02 6.62
N GLY A 82 -0.17 11.79 6.79
CA GLY A 82 -1.47 11.46 7.36
C GLY A 82 -1.84 12.28 8.59
N VAL A 83 -1.01 12.16 9.61
CA VAL A 83 -1.18 12.79 10.91
C VAL A 83 -1.08 14.31 10.80
N ILE A 84 -0.11 14.84 10.05
CA ILE A 84 0.02 16.29 9.82
C ILE A 84 -1.26 16.84 9.18
N ALA A 85 -1.75 16.20 8.12
CA ALA A 85 -2.99 16.63 7.48
C ALA A 85 -4.18 16.54 8.45
N ALA A 86 -4.34 15.41 9.14
CA ALA A 86 -5.42 15.17 10.10
C ALA A 86 -5.46 16.25 11.20
N THR A 87 -4.31 16.60 11.77
CA THR A 87 -4.19 17.61 12.84
C THR A 87 -4.42 19.04 12.36
N ALA A 88 -4.26 19.31 11.07
CA ALA A 88 -4.53 20.62 10.47
C ALA A 88 -6.00 20.83 10.09
N LEU A 89 -6.83 19.77 10.06
CA LEU A 89 -8.25 19.88 9.73
C LEU A 89 -9.04 20.54 10.86
N LYS A 90 -10.08 21.32 10.51
CA LYS A 90 -11.06 21.86 11.47
C LYS A 90 -11.66 20.74 12.35
N ALA A 91 -11.94 19.59 11.72
CA ALA A 91 -12.47 18.40 12.39
C ALA A 91 -11.61 17.98 13.59
N TYR A 92 -10.29 18.16 13.55
CA TYR A 92 -9.43 17.85 14.68
C TYR A 92 -9.85 18.59 15.94
N ARG A 93 -10.35 19.84 15.84
CA ARG A 93 -10.83 20.61 17.00
C ARG A 93 -12.25 20.24 17.44
N GLU A 94 -13.04 19.62 16.58
CA GLU A 94 -14.48 19.43 16.77
C GLU A 94 -14.84 18.00 17.19
N VAL A 95 -14.10 17.00 16.70
CA VAL A 95 -14.34 15.59 17.04
C VAL A 95 -13.35 15.10 18.09
N ALA A 96 -13.77 14.10 18.88
CA ALA A 96 -12.92 13.49 19.89
C ALA A 96 -11.68 12.83 19.27
N GLU A 97 -11.81 12.16 18.13
CA GLU A 97 -10.74 11.42 17.46
C GLU A 97 -10.91 11.48 15.94
N VAL A 98 -9.83 11.76 15.20
CA VAL A 98 -9.84 11.84 13.73
C VAL A 98 -9.33 10.53 13.14
N PRO A 99 -10.10 9.83 12.28
CA PRO A 99 -9.64 8.60 11.66
C PRO A 99 -8.63 8.88 10.54
N LEU A 100 -7.57 8.08 10.50
CA LEU A 100 -6.57 8.01 9.43
C LEU A 100 -6.60 6.60 8.83
N PHE A 101 -7.17 6.48 7.62
CA PHE A 101 -7.32 5.20 6.96
C PHE A 101 -6.09 4.82 6.14
N VAL A 102 -5.54 3.63 6.42
CA VAL A 102 -4.49 2.98 5.63
C VAL A 102 -5.14 1.89 4.80
N CYS A 103 -5.44 2.16 3.53
CA CYS A 103 -6.23 1.26 2.68
C CYS A 103 -5.37 0.19 1.98
N GLU A 104 -4.66 -0.64 2.74
CA GLU A 104 -3.85 -1.75 2.20
C GLU A 104 -4.57 -3.10 2.38
N ASN A 105 -4.49 -3.97 1.39
CA ASN A 105 -5.09 -5.30 1.48
C ASN A 105 -4.39 -6.18 2.52
N GLY A 106 -5.12 -7.11 3.13
CA GLY A 106 -4.63 -7.94 4.21
C GLY A 106 -3.39 -8.76 3.86
N PHE A 107 -3.35 -9.34 2.65
CA PHE A 107 -2.25 -10.22 2.24
C PHE A 107 -0.92 -9.46 2.18
N ILE A 108 -0.90 -8.27 1.56
CA ILE A 108 0.29 -7.40 1.51
C ILE A 108 0.56 -6.73 2.85
N ALA A 109 -0.47 -6.44 3.66
CA ALA A 109 -0.29 -5.87 4.99
C ALA A 109 0.46 -6.84 5.92
N ILE A 110 0.08 -8.12 5.93
CA ILE A 110 0.77 -9.17 6.69
C ILE A 110 2.10 -9.52 6.05
N ASN A 111 2.12 -9.67 4.72
CA ASN A 111 3.28 -10.08 3.93
C ASN A 111 3.99 -11.31 4.52
N PRO A 112 3.29 -12.46 4.61
CA PRO A 112 3.86 -13.68 5.16
C PRO A 112 5.11 -14.10 4.35
N PRO A 113 6.11 -14.71 5.00
CA PRO A 113 7.33 -15.13 4.32
C PRO A 113 6.99 -16.24 3.31
N LEU A 114 7.08 -15.92 2.02
CA LEU A 114 6.80 -16.89 0.94
C LEU A 114 7.77 -18.08 0.96
N THR A 115 8.99 -17.88 1.43
CA THR A 115 10.02 -18.91 1.59
C THR A 115 10.81 -18.67 2.88
N GLY A 116 11.49 -19.70 3.39
CA GLY A 116 12.36 -19.57 4.58
C GLY A 116 13.48 -18.54 4.41
N GLY A 117 13.95 -18.29 3.17
CA GLY A 117 14.94 -17.25 2.87
C GLY A 117 14.41 -15.81 2.93
N ARG A 118 13.09 -15.62 3.08
CA ARG A 118 12.43 -14.31 3.18
C ARG A 118 11.97 -13.99 4.61
N LEU A 119 12.56 -14.65 5.60
CA LEU A 119 12.38 -14.32 7.02
C LEU A 119 13.10 -13.02 7.38
N GLY A 120 12.46 -12.15 8.17
CA GLY A 120 13.07 -10.94 8.72
C GLY A 120 12.75 -9.64 7.97
N SER A 121 13.67 -8.67 8.04
CA SER A 121 13.48 -7.29 7.58
C SER A 121 13.53 -7.09 6.06
N LEU A 122 13.77 -8.17 5.31
CA LEU A 122 13.83 -8.15 3.84
C LEU A 122 12.45 -8.07 3.17
N SER A 123 11.38 -8.29 3.94
CA SER A 123 9.99 -8.11 3.50
C SER A 123 9.37 -6.90 4.18
N THR A 124 8.95 -5.90 3.39
CA THR A 124 8.29 -4.70 3.89
C THR A 124 6.88 -5.02 4.41
N ARG A 125 6.63 -4.80 5.70
CA ARG A 125 5.36 -5.02 6.40
C ARG A 125 4.67 -3.69 6.71
N THR A 126 4.31 -2.97 5.65
CA THR A 126 3.96 -1.54 5.65
C THR A 126 2.68 -1.18 6.39
N ALA A 127 1.74 -2.12 6.49
CA ALA A 127 0.45 -1.97 7.15
C ALA A 127 0.16 -3.11 8.14
N HIS A 128 1.21 -3.80 8.61
CA HIS A 128 1.07 -4.92 9.53
C HIS A 128 0.50 -4.45 10.88
N PRO A 129 -0.39 -5.22 11.53
CA PRO A 129 -1.00 -4.85 12.81
C PRO A 129 0.01 -4.44 13.89
N GLU A 130 1.08 -5.22 14.07
CA GLU A 130 2.22 -4.86 14.95
C GLU A 130 2.77 -3.44 14.69
N PHE A 131 3.03 -3.10 13.43
CA PHE A 131 3.62 -1.82 13.06
C PHE A 131 2.63 -0.67 13.32
N LEU A 132 1.38 -0.81 12.84
CA LEU A 132 0.36 0.21 13.02
C LEU A 132 0.02 0.42 14.50
N ALA A 133 -0.06 -0.66 15.30
CA ALA A 133 -0.33 -0.56 16.73
C ALA A 133 0.81 0.11 17.51
N ARG A 134 2.07 -0.19 17.19
CA ARG A 134 3.21 0.52 17.80
C ARG A 134 3.23 2.00 17.42
N LEU A 135 2.93 2.32 16.17
CA LEU A 135 2.84 3.71 15.73
C LEU A 135 1.67 4.43 16.40
N GLN A 136 0.51 3.77 16.55
CA GLN A 136 -0.62 4.30 17.31
C GLN A 136 -0.23 4.65 18.74
N LYS A 137 0.49 3.76 19.44
CA LYS A 137 0.97 4.04 20.81
C LYS A 137 1.86 5.29 20.89
N VAL A 138 2.66 5.55 19.85
CA VAL A 138 3.47 6.78 19.78
C VAL A 138 2.58 8.01 19.61
N LEU A 139 1.54 7.94 18.78
CA LEU A 139 0.58 9.04 18.62
C LEU A 139 -0.21 9.29 19.91
N ASP A 140 -0.66 8.23 20.58
CA ASP A 140 -1.39 8.30 21.84
C ASP A 140 -0.53 8.95 22.93
N ALA A 141 0.73 8.51 23.06
CA ALA A 141 1.68 9.08 24.02
C ALA A 141 2.02 10.55 23.73
N ALA A 142 1.96 10.97 22.46
CA ALA A 142 2.12 12.36 22.05
C ALA A 142 0.84 13.21 22.22
N GLY A 143 -0.27 12.62 22.68
CA GLY A 143 -1.56 13.31 22.82
C GLY A 143 -2.21 13.65 21.47
N LEU A 144 -1.82 12.98 20.40
CA LEU A 144 -2.38 13.19 19.06
C LEU A 144 -3.63 12.34 18.88
N ARG A 145 -4.79 13.00 18.76
CA ARG A 145 -6.11 12.36 18.64
C ARG A 145 -6.40 11.87 17.22
N VAL A 146 -5.48 11.07 16.68
CA VAL A 146 -5.54 10.49 15.34
C VAL A 146 -5.55 8.97 15.45
N LYS A 147 -6.57 8.33 14.89
CA LYS A 147 -6.74 6.88 14.91
C LYS A 147 -6.33 6.24 13.59
N ILE A 148 -5.25 5.46 13.61
CA ILE A 148 -4.83 4.68 12.45
C ILE A 148 -5.71 3.43 12.33
N THR A 149 -6.36 3.28 11.18
CA THR A 149 -7.21 2.12 10.89
C THR A 149 -6.92 1.59 9.49
N ASN A 150 -6.71 0.27 9.37
CA ASN A 150 -6.75 -0.41 8.06
C ASN A 150 -8.07 -1.17 7.92
N PRO A 151 -9.07 -0.64 7.18
CA PRO A 151 -10.37 -1.29 7.03
C PRO A 151 -10.32 -2.58 6.19
N TYR A 152 -9.23 -2.81 5.46
CA TYR A 152 -9.07 -3.96 4.56
C TYR A 152 -8.10 -5.01 5.11
N ALA A 153 -7.77 -4.96 6.41
CA ALA A 153 -6.82 -5.87 7.04
C ALA A 153 -7.19 -7.36 6.89
N SER A 154 -8.48 -7.67 6.82
CA SER A 154 -9.01 -9.03 6.64
C SER A 154 -9.61 -9.28 5.25
N LYS A 155 -9.29 -8.43 4.26
CA LYS A 155 -9.73 -8.60 2.87
C LYS A 155 -8.57 -8.90 1.92
N THR A 156 -8.79 -9.80 0.97
CA THR A 156 -7.88 -9.98 -0.18
C THR A 156 -8.00 -8.79 -1.13
N LYS A 157 -7.05 -8.68 -2.06
CA LYS A 157 -7.14 -7.64 -3.09
C LYS A 157 -8.30 -7.92 -4.06
N GLY A 158 -8.59 -9.17 -4.39
CA GLY A 158 -9.76 -9.53 -5.20
C GLY A 158 -11.08 -9.18 -4.51
N GLU A 159 -11.21 -9.47 -3.21
CA GLU A 159 -12.38 -9.05 -2.40
C GLU A 159 -12.55 -7.54 -2.37
N MET A 160 -11.46 -6.77 -2.23
CA MET A 160 -11.53 -5.31 -2.32
C MET A 160 -12.07 -4.80 -3.66
N LEU A 161 -11.75 -5.47 -4.77
CA LEU A 161 -12.24 -5.09 -6.09
C LEU A 161 -13.72 -5.46 -6.26
N LYS A 162 -14.10 -6.67 -5.86
CA LYS A 162 -15.51 -7.14 -5.89
C LYS A 162 -16.44 -6.30 -5.03
N ASP A 163 -15.99 -5.95 -3.83
CA ASP A 163 -16.80 -5.24 -2.83
C ASP A 163 -16.76 -3.72 -3.03
N CYS A 164 -16.07 -3.22 -4.05
CA CYS A 164 -16.04 -1.79 -4.32
C CYS A 164 -17.44 -1.30 -4.70
N ALA A 165 -17.96 -0.31 -4.00
CA ALA A 165 -19.30 0.21 -4.24
C ALA A 165 -19.45 0.85 -5.63
N ASP A 166 -18.40 1.47 -6.16
CA ASP A 166 -18.39 2.13 -7.47
C ASP A 166 -17.65 1.27 -8.50
N GLN A 167 -18.30 0.20 -8.94
CA GLN A 167 -17.78 -0.72 -9.95
C GLN A 167 -17.48 -0.03 -11.29
N LYS A 168 -18.24 1.00 -11.64
CA LYS A 168 -18.06 1.73 -12.90
C LYS A 168 -16.76 2.54 -12.87
N LEU A 169 -16.52 3.30 -11.81
CA LEU A 169 -15.26 4.03 -11.64
C LEU A 169 -14.09 3.04 -11.48
N LEU A 170 -14.30 1.93 -10.77
CA LEU A 170 -13.27 0.91 -10.62
C LEU A 170 -12.85 0.32 -11.98
N GLY A 171 -13.80 -0.05 -12.85
CA GLY A 171 -13.50 -0.53 -14.21
C GLY A 171 -12.69 0.46 -15.03
N ALA A 172 -13.02 1.75 -14.94
CA ALA A 172 -12.31 2.80 -15.67
C ALA A 172 -10.87 3.06 -15.14
N GLU A 173 -10.62 2.83 -13.84
CA GLU A 173 -9.42 3.35 -13.17
C GLU A 173 -8.47 2.27 -12.61
N ALA A 174 -8.97 1.05 -12.35
CA ALA A 174 -8.16 -0.01 -11.73
C ALA A 174 -6.93 -0.36 -12.58
N ALA A 175 -7.09 -0.52 -13.89
CA ALA A 175 -6.00 -0.82 -14.81
C ALA A 175 -4.93 0.29 -14.86
N ARG A 176 -5.33 1.55 -14.62
CA ARG A 176 -4.42 2.71 -14.64
C ARG A 176 -3.57 2.85 -13.37
N SER A 177 -3.98 2.20 -12.28
CA SER A 177 -3.30 2.25 -10.99
C SER A 177 -1.95 1.51 -10.98
N THR A 178 -1.06 1.91 -10.07
CA THR A 178 0.30 1.38 -9.95
C THR A 178 0.43 0.47 -8.72
N SER A 179 0.94 -0.75 -8.91
CA SER A 179 1.20 -1.72 -7.82
C SER A 179 2.66 -2.20 -7.80
N CYS A 180 3.34 -2.16 -8.94
CA CYS A 180 4.70 -2.65 -9.11
C CYS A 180 5.70 -1.93 -8.20
N GLY A 181 6.41 -2.70 -7.37
CA GLY A 181 7.53 -2.18 -6.57
C GLY A 181 8.75 -1.75 -7.41
N ARG A 182 8.80 -2.14 -8.69
CA ARG A 182 9.89 -1.86 -9.64
C ARG A 182 9.46 -0.95 -10.79
N PHE A 183 8.37 -0.20 -10.63
CA PHE A 183 7.73 0.59 -11.69
C PHE A 183 8.69 1.53 -12.45
N GLN A 184 9.55 2.24 -11.72
CA GLN A 184 10.53 3.16 -12.31
C GLN A 184 11.63 2.41 -13.10
N ARG A 185 12.01 1.20 -12.68
CA ARG A 185 13.02 0.39 -13.38
C ARG A 185 12.52 -0.12 -14.73
N PHE A 186 11.20 -0.16 -14.92
CA PHE A 186 10.56 -0.64 -16.14
C PHE A 186 9.88 0.50 -16.90
N ASN A 187 10.47 1.69 -16.90
CA ASN A 187 9.97 2.85 -17.66
C ASN A 187 8.48 3.15 -17.42
N TYR A 188 8.07 3.12 -16.16
CA TYR A 188 6.67 3.36 -15.75
C TYR A 188 5.67 2.34 -16.30
N ARG A 189 6.13 1.09 -16.45
CA ARG A 189 5.29 -0.08 -16.72
C ARG A 189 5.27 -1.04 -15.53
N GLN A 190 4.14 -1.73 -15.39
CA GLN A 190 3.99 -2.79 -14.40
C GLN A 190 4.79 -4.02 -14.85
N CYS A 191 5.60 -4.63 -13.99
CA CYS A 191 6.46 -5.73 -14.44
C CYS A 191 5.69 -7.04 -14.64
N GLY A 192 4.58 -7.28 -13.96
CA GLY A 192 3.79 -8.52 -14.09
C GLY A 192 4.28 -9.70 -13.25
N ARG A 193 5.57 -9.74 -12.89
CA ARG A 193 6.20 -10.88 -12.17
C ARG A 193 6.55 -10.66 -10.69
N CYS A 194 6.66 -9.42 -10.21
CA CYS A 194 6.94 -9.16 -8.78
C CYS A 194 5.72 -9.47 -7.91
N VAL A 195 5.90 -9.75 -6.61
CA VAL A 195 4.79 -10.16 -5.72
C VAL A 195 3.59 -9.19 -5.76
N PRO A 196 3.75 -7.85 -5.64
CA PRO A 196 2.62 -6.92 -5.80
C PRO A 196 1.93 -6.98 -7.18
N CYS A 197 2.66 -7.27 -8.26
CA CYS A 197 2.05 -7.46 -9.58
C CYS A 197 1.31 -8.79 -9.65
N GLN A 198 1.83 -9.87 -9.06
CA GLN A 198 1.12 -11.15 -9.01
C GLN A 198 -0.18 -11.01 -8.21
N VAL A 199 -0.16 -10.38 -7.02
CA VAL A 199 -1.38 -10.10 -6.24
C VAL A 199 -2.37 -9.23 -7.03
N ARG A 200 -1.89 -8.22 -7.78
CA ARG A 200 -2.74 -7.42 -8.67
C ARG A 200 -3.42 -8.28 -9.74
N ARG A 201 -2.67 -9.10 -10.48
CA ARG A 201 -3.21 -9.93 -11.57
C ARG A 201 -4.17 -10.98 -11.04
N ALA A 202 -3.83 -11.60 -9.91
CA ALA A 202 -4.70 -12.51 -9.19
C ALA A 202 -6.03 -11.84 -8.77
N ALA A 203 -5.97 -10.59 -8.31
CA ALA A 203 -7.16 -9.82 -7.97
C ALA A 203 -8.04 -9.48 -9.17
N PHE A 204 -7.45 -9.11 -10.32
CA PHE A 204 -8.21 -8.93 -11.56
C PHE A 204 -8.85 -10.24 -12.02
N LEU A 205 -8.10 -11.33 -12.00
CA LEU A 205 -8.60 -12.66 -12.34
C LEU A 205 -9.79 -13.07 -11.45
N ALA A 206 -9.72 -12.74 -10.15
CA ALA A 206 -10.79 -13.02 -9.22
C ALA A 206 -12.02 -12.12 -9.43
N TRP A 207 -11.83 -10.84 -9.78
CA TRP A 207 -12.88 -9.83 -9.95
C TRP A 207 -13.56 -9.89 -11.32
N ASP A 208 -12.83 -9.52 -12.37
CA ASP A 208 -13.23 -9.56 -13.77
C ASP A 208 -11.94 -9.50 -14.61
N PRO A 209 -11.52 -10.63 -15.21
CA PRO A 209 -10.28 -10.70 -16.00
C PRO A 209 -10.28 -9.75 -17.19
N THR A 210 -11.46 -9.38 -17.72
CA THR A 210 -11.57 -8.49 -18.89
C THR A 210 -11.23 -7.04 -18.57
N GLN A 211 -11.19 -6.67 -17.28
CA GLN A 211 -10.83 -5.32 -16.83
C GLN A 211 -9.32 -5.10 -16.76
N ASP A 212 -8.49 -6.15 -16.80
CA ASP A 212 -7.04 -5.97 -16.77
C ASP A 212 -6.49 -5.63 -18.16
N SER A 213 -6.55 -4.34 -18.49
CA SER A 213 -5.93 -3.78 -19.71
C SER A 213 -4.46 -3.37 -19.51
N THR A 214 -3.81 -3.83 -18.44
CA THR A 214 -2.43 -3.46 -18.12
C THR A 214 -1.44 -4.11 -19.09
N ASP A 215 -0.58 -3.32 -19.74
CA ASP A 215 0.51 -3.81 -20.59
C ASP A 215 1.75 -4.21 -19.73
N TYR A 216 1.76 -5.45 -19.23
CA TYR A 216 2.84 -5.94 -18.37
C TYR A 216 4.12 -6.25 -19.17
N VAL A 217 5.29 -5.95 -18.57
CA VAL A 217 6.58 -6.28 -19.19
C VAL A 217 6.77 -7.80 -19.35
N TYR A 218 6.37 -8.56 -18.33
CA TYR A 218 6.43 -10.02 -18.32
C TYR A 218 5.00 -10.58 -18.29
N GLU A 219 4.36 -10.61 -19.46
CA GLU A 219 2.98 -11.10 -19.59
C GLU A 219 2.90 -12.60 -19.22
N SER A 220 3.64 -13.45 -19.92
CA SER A 220 3.60 -14.92 -19.73
C SER A 220 4.47 -15.40 -18.57
N ILE A 221 4.10 -15.12 -17.32
CA ILE A 221 4.92 -15.46 -16.13
C ILE A 221 5.23 -16.95 -15.95
N GLY A 222 4.49 -17.86 -16.59
CA GLY A 222 4.79 -19.30 -16.58
C GLY A 222 5.76 -19.78 -17.67
N LYS A 223 6.29 -18.88 -18.52
CA LYS A 223 7.35 -19.24 -19.46
C LYS A 223 8.54 -19.83 -18.67
N ASP A 224 9.06 -20.97 -19.13
CA ASP A 224 10.20 -21.65 -18.52
C ASP A 224 11.51 -20.91 -18.84
N ASP A 225 11.83 -19.93 -18.02
CA ASP A 225 12.89 -18.95 -18.24
C ASP A 225 13.24 -18.25 -16.91
N ALA A 226 14.51 -17.91 -16.71
CA ALA A 226 15.01 -17.25 -15.50
C ALA A 226 14.35 -15.89 -15.22
N ASP A 227 13.87 -15.22 -16.27
CA ASP A 227 13.14 -13.96 -16.17
C ASP A 227 11.62 -14.15 -16.00
N TYR A 228 11.10 -15.38 -16.00
CA TYR A 228 9.66 -15.63 -15.92
C TYR A 228 9.35 -16.56 -14.75
N SER A 229 9.10 -17.84 -14.98
CA SER A 229 8.78 -18.80 -13.91
C SER A 229 9.98 -19.02 -12.97
N GLY A 230 11.21 -18.95 -13.49
CA GLY A 230 12.44 -19.04 -12.70
C GLY A 230 12.75 -17.78 -11.88
N PHE A 231 12.03 -16.68 -12.10
CA PHE A 231 12.26 -15.44 -11.40
C PHE A 231 11.92 -15.58 -9.91
N ASP A 232 12.78 -15.04 -9.04
CA ASP A 232 12.71 -15.29 -7.59
C ASP A 232 11.35 -14.99 -6.95
N ASP A 233 10.66 -13.91 -7.37
CA ASP A 233 9.31 -13.59 -6.86
C ASP A 233 8.24 -14.57 -7.34
N VAL A 234 8.34 -15.09 -8.57
CA VAL A 234 7.38 -16.07 -9.11
C VAL A 234 7.61 -17.42 -8.45
N ARG A 235 8.86 -17.87 -8.42
CA ARG A 235 9.26 -19.12 -7.77
C ARG A 235 8.95 -19.13 -6.28
N SER A 236 9.12 -18.00 -5.58
CA SER A 236 8.78 -17.91 -4.15
C SER A 236 7.28 -18.13 -3.90
N VAL A 237 6.41 -17.60 -4.75
CA VAL A 237 4.96 -17.86 -4.65
C VAL A 237 4.65 -19.33 -4.95
N ALA A 238 5.27 -19.91 -5.99
CA ALA A 238 5.08 -21.33 -6.32
C ALA A 238 5.51 -22.26 -5.16
N ILE A 239 6.67 -21.98 -4.54
CA ILE A 239 7.17 -22.72 -3.36
C ILE A 239 6.19 -22.58 -2.19
N ALA A 240 5.68 -21.38 -1.91
CA ALA A 240 4.70 -21.18 -0.86
C ALA A 240 3.44 -22.03 -1.09
N LEU A 241 2.88 -21.98 -2.30
CA LEU A 241 1.70 -22.75 -2.69
C LEU A 241 1.94 -24.26 -2.57
N ALA A 242 3.12 -24.75 -2.96
CA ALA A 242 3.50 -26.15 -2.83
C ALA A 242 3.64 -26.56 -1.35
N ALA A 243 4.29 -25.75 -0.52
CA ALA A 243 4.45 -26.00 0.91
C ALA A 243 3.10 -26.05 1.63
N ILE A 244 2.19 -25.11 1.34
CA ILE A 244 0.84 -25.11 1.92
C ILE A 244 0.05 -26.35 1.49
N LYS A 245 0.22 -26.81 0.25
CA LYS A 245 -0.42 -28.04 -0.22
C LYS A 245 0.11 -29.29 0.50
N ALA A 246 1.39 -29.32 0.84
CA ALA A 246 2.03 -30.45 1.51
C ALA A 246 1.76 -30.46 3.03
N ASP A 247 1.94 -29.32 3.68
CA ASP A 247 2.05 -29.22 5.14
C ASP A 247 0.87 -28.46 5.78
N GLY A 248 0.02 -27.82 4.98
CA GLY A 248 -1.07 -26.97 5.45
C GLY A 248 -0.65 -25.53 5.77
N ILE A 249 -1.62 -24.61 5.81
CA ILE A 249 -1.35 -23.18 6.02
C ILE A 249 -0.80 -22.88 7.41
N GLU A 250 -1.27 -23.59 8.44
CA GLU A 250 -0.83 -23.36 9.82
C GLU A 250 0.66 -23.64 10.01
N ALA A 251 1.14 -24.75 9.44
CA ALA A 251 2.56 -25.10 9.43
C ALA A 251 3.38 -24.06 8.64
N TRP A 252 2.89 -23.63 7.48
CA TRP A 252 3.56 -22.64 6.64
C TRP A 252 3.65 -21.25 7.30
N LEU A 253 2.57 -20.80 7.96
CA LEU A 253 2.56 -19.51 8.64
C LEU A 253 3.51 -19.49 9.84
N GLY A 254 3.62 -20.60 10.58
CA GLY A 254 4.41 -20.69 11.79
C GLY A 254 4.14 -19.51 12.73
N HIS A 255 5.16 -18.70 13.00
CA HIS A 255 5.07 -17.52 13.87
C HIS A 255 4.71 -16.21 13.16
N ALA A 256 4.37 -16.23 11.87
CA ALA A 256 4.06 -15.02 11.09
C ALA A 256 2.91 -14.19 11.70
N LEU A 257 1.98 -14.86 12.39
CA LEU A 257 0.83 -14.23 13.07
C LEU A 257 0.95 -14.23 14.61
N ALA A 258 2.17 -14.33 15.16
CA ALA A 258 2.39 -14.39 16.61
C ALA A 258 2.31 -13.01 17.33
N SER A 259 2.08 -11.93 16.60
CA SER A 259 1.99 -10.58 17.18
C SER A 259 0.81 -10.46 18.16
N PRO A 260 1.01 -9.88 19.35
CA PRO A 260 -0.09 -9.65 20.30
C PRO A 260 -1.10 -8.60 19.81
N PHE A 261 -0.79 -7.86 18.74
CA PHE A 261 -1.69 -6.88 18.14
C PHE A 261 -2.57 -7.48 17.03
N ILE A 262 -2.43 -8.78 16.76
CA ILE A 262 -3.35 -9.54 15.93
C ILE A 262 -4.49 -10.01 16.83
N ILE A 263 -5.63 -9.32 16.76
CA ILE A 263 -6.79 -9.60 17.62
C ILE A 263 -7.61 -10.78 17.07
N ASP A 264 -7.82 -10.83 15.76
CA ASP A 264 -8.61 -11.86 15.09
C ASP A 264 -7.73 -12.71 14.17
N ARG A 265 -6.98 -13.63 14.78
CA ARG A 265 -6.12 -14.57 14.05
C ARG A 265 -6.92 -15.43 13.05
N PRO A 266 -8.07 -16.03 13.41
CA PRO A 266 -8.86 -16.81 12.46
C PRO A 266 -9.25 -16.04 11.21
N ALA A 267 -9.70 -14.77 11.33
CA ALA A 267 -10.03 -13.95 10.17
C ALA A 267 -8.81 -13.68 9.27
N LEU A 268 -7.63 -13.45 9.86
CA LEU A 268 -6.40 -13.27 9.09
C LEU A 268 -5.94 -14.55 8.40
N VAL A 269 -6.00 -15.70 9.07
CA VAL A 269 -5.69 -17.00 8.45
C VAL A 269 -6.62 -17.24 7.26
N GLY A 270 -7.93 -17.09 7.45
CA GLY A 270 -8.89 -17.24 6.36
C GLY A 270 -8.67 -16.26 5.21
N MET A 271 -8.31 -15.01 5.50
CA MET A 271 -7.94 -14.03 4.47
C MET A 271 -6.68 -14.46 3.70
N LEU A 272 -5.65 -14.98 4.39
CA LEU A 272 -4.43 -15.47 3.75
C LEU A 272 -4.72 -16.68 2.88
N GLU A 273 -5.54 -17.64 3.33
CA GLU A 273 -5.98 -18.78 2.51
C GLU A 273 -6.63 -18.34 1.21
N ARG A 274 -7.58 -17.39 1.29
CA ARG A 274 -8.26 -16.86 0.11
C ARG A 274 -7.30 -16.09 -0.80
N GLY A 275 -6.39 -15.30 -0.24
CA GLY A 275 -5.37 -14.58 -1.03
C GLY A 275 -4.38 -15.52 -1.74
N LEU A 276 -4.04 -16.64 -1.11
CA LEU A 276 -3.23 -17.70 -1.70
C LEU A 276 -3.99 -18.45 -2.80
N GLU A 277 -5.30 -18.65 -2.66
CA GLU A 277 -6.14 -19.20 -3.72
C GLU A 277 -6.15 -18.29 -4.95
N GLU A 278 -6.28 -16.97 -4.78
CA GLU A 278 -6.20 -16.02 -5.90
C GLU A 278 -4.84 -16.15 -6.63
N LEU A 279 -3.74 -16.28 -5.89
CA LEU A 279 -2.41 -16.49 -6.46
C LEU A 279 -2.26 -17.86 -7.15
N ARG A 280 -2.88 -18.91 -6.59
CA ARG A 280 -2.90 -20.25 -7.20
C ARG A 280 -3.64 -20.22 -8.53
N ALA A 281 -4.81 -19.59 -8.58
CA ALA A 281 -5.59 -19.42 -9.80
C ALA A 281 -4.78 -18.67 -10.87
N LEU A 282 -4.03 -17.63 -10.49
CA LEU A 282 -3.11 -16.95 -11.38
C LEU A 282 -2.02 -17.89 -11.92
N HIS A 283 -1.34 -18.63 -11.05
CA HIS A 283 -0.25 -19.54 -11.45
C HIS A 283 -0.75 -20.63 -12.40
N GLN A 284 -1.94 -21.17 -12.15
CA GLN A 284 -2.60 -22.12 -13.05
C GLN A 284 -2.94 -21.50 -14.41
N ALA A 285 -3.51 -20.29 -14.42
CA ALA A 285 -3.89 -19.60 -15.66
C ALA A 285 -2.67 -19.32 -16.57
N TYR A 286 -1.49 -19.09 -15.98
CA TYR A 286 -0.26 -18.84 -16.72
C TYR A 286 0.65 -20.06 -16.86
N GLY A 287 0.28 -21.22 -16.34
CA GLY A 287 1.05 -22.46 -16.43
C GLY A 287 2.37 -22.45 -15.65
N VAL A 288 2.44 -21.72 -14.53
CA VAL A 288 3.60 -21.78 -13.62
C VAL A 288 3.60 -23.17 -12.94
N LYS A 289 4.71 -23.89 -13.05
CA LYS A 289 4.90 -25.23 -12.49
C LYS A 289 5.38 -25.20 -11.05
#